data_AF-A0A0K8T5Y3-F1
#
_entry.id   AF-A0A0K8T5Y3-F1
#
_cell.length_a   1.000
_cell.length_b   1.000
_cell.length_c   1.000
_cell.angle_alpha   90.00
_cell.angle_beta   90.00
_cell.angle_gamma   90.00
#
_symmetry.space_group_name_H-M   'P 1'
#
loop_
_entity.id
_entity.type
_entity.pdbx_description
1 polymer ?
#
loop_
_entity_poly.entity_id
_entity_poly.type
_entity_poly.pdbx_seq_one_letter_code
_entity_poly.pdbx_strand_id
1 'polypeptide(L)'
;MNGDRRKGTNPFYTVKSTNPFEDDDIDDESFLKPSTSSFLFSKPKSDDNKNPFLRDIELGDADWSMKMEEIQSRTVESTKRSLARLMESELVGSNIAKELSHQKEQLENCHKKVDGINVNLRNSQKHLRRIKSFFGGFKDFLMGVKIKQTKSTNPFDEEESPKSGKTVVGRETQSSIEVNAMSHPAMKIRFGHNEESKPKHPEDVIEENLGQMFNHVVSLKGLAEELGEELEVQNDLIDTLNDKTEEAQISIAKQNKDIVKMLK
;
A
#
# COMPACT_ATOMS: atom_id res chain seq x y z
N MET A 1 -50.83 -46.13 5.64
CA MET A 1 -50.69 -45.65 7.03
C MET A 1 -49.37 -44.92 7.12
N ASN A 2 -49.44 -43.64 7.50
CA ASN A 2 -48.42 -42.76 8.11
C ASN A 2 -47.04 -42.72 7.43
N GLY A 3 -46.57 -41.64 6.80
CA GLY A 3 -46.77 -40.23 7.13
C GLY A 3 -45.70 -39.78 8.12
N ASP A 4 -44.54 -39.32 7.61
CA ASP A 4 -43.77 -38.27 8.30
C ASP A 4 -42.80 -37.58 7.31
N ARG A 5 -43.18 -36.37 6.88
CA ARG A 5 -42.42 -35.52 5.95
C ARG A 5 -41.69 -34.47 6.78
N ARG A 6 -40.53 -34.81 7.33
CA ARG A 6 -39.67 -33.84 8.03
C ARG A 6 -39.04 -32.89 7.00
N LYS A 7 -39.56 -31.66 6.94
CA LYS A 7 -38.92 -30.54 6.27
C LYS A 7 -37.65 -30.17 7.05
N GLY A 8 -36.50 -30.59 6.56
CA GLY A 8 -35.21 -30.01 6.94
C GLY A 8 -35.07 -28.66 6.26
N THR A 9 -35.25 -27.58 7.01
CA THR A 9 -34.88 -26.22 6.59
C THR A 9 -33.38 -26.05 6.81
N ASN A 10 -32.61 -26.01 5.71
CA ASN A 10 -31.21 -25.60 5.73
C ASN A 10 -31.13 -24.10 6.07
N PRO A 11 -30.41 -23.67 7.13
CA PRO A 11 -30.39 -22.28 7.56
C PRO A 11 -29.18 -21.54 6.97
N PHE A 12 -29.07 -21.44 5.64
CA PHE A 12 -28.08 -20.55 5.03
C PHE A 12 -28.68 -19.89 3.77
N TYR A 13 -28.52 -18.56 3.75
CA TYR A 13 -28.84 -17.59 2.69
C TYR A 13 -30.27 -17.03 2.63
N THR A 14 -30.56 -16.03 3.46
CA THR A 14 -31.23 -14.79 3.01
C THR A 14 -30.60 -13.59 3.73
N VAL A 15 -29.49 -13.08 3.19
CA VAL A 15 -29.01 -11.74 3.54
C VAL A 15 -29.99 -10.78 2.85
N LYS A 16 -30.93 -10.21 3.61
CA LYS A 16 -31.63 -9.00 3.15
C LYS A 16 -30.57 -7.91 3.10
N SER A 17 -30.25 -7.44 1.90
CA SER A 17 -29.52 -6.19 1.71
C SER A 17 -30.39 -5.08 2.29
N THR A 18 -30.07 -4.63 3.51
CA THR A 18 -30.61 -3.38 4.04
C THR A 18 -29.93 -2.26 3.27
N ASN A 19 -30.48 -1.96 2.10
CA ASN A 19 -30.12 -0.80 1.31
C ASN A 19 -30.82 0.40 1.99
N PRO A 20 -30.09 1.36 2.58
CA PRO A 20 -30.67 2.41 3.41
C PRO A 20 -31.35 3.54 2.60
N PHE A 21 -31.60 3.30 1.30
CA PHE A 21 -32.16 4.27 0.36
C PHE A 21 -33.39 3.74 -0.39
N GLU A 22 -33.89 2.55 -0.05
CA GLU A 22 -34.79 1.82 -0.97
C GLU A 22 -36.22 1.59 -0.45
N ASP A 23 -36.61 2.11 0.71
CA ASP A 23 -38.02 2.07 1.13
C ASP A 23 -38.35 3.30 1.99
N ASP A 24 -38.54 4.43 1.33
CA ASP A 24 -39.48 5.46 1.75
C ASP A 24 -40.08 6.03 0.44
N ASP A 25 -40.92 5.22 -0.21
CA ASP A 25 -41.98 5.78 -1.03
C ASP A 25 -42.83 6.62 -0.06
N ILE A 26 -42.45 7.89 0.10
CA ILE A 26 -43.23 8.89 0.80
C ILE A 26 -44.58 8.88 0.10
N ASP A 27 -45.59 8.31 0.75
CA ASP A 27 -46.94 8.23 0.22
C ASP A 27 -47.40 9.64 -0.17
N ASP A 28 -47.45 9.93 -1.47
CA ASP A 28 -47.76 11.24 -2.05
C ASP A 28 -49.10 11.79 -1.53
N GLU A 29 -50.00 10.91 -1.05
CA GLU A 29 -51.26 11.29 -0.43
C GLU A 29 -51.11 11.92 0.96
N SER A 30 -50.04 11.63 1.69
CA SER A 30 -49.78 12.17 3.02
C SER A 30 -49.27 13.61 2.97
N PHE A 31 -48.57 13.99 1.89
CA PHE A 31 -48.08 15.35 1.66
C PHE A 31 -49.17 16.30 1.13
N LEU A 32 -50.16 15.77 0.40
CA LEU A 32 -51.23 16.57 -0.23
C LEU A 32 -52.46 16.79 0.66
N LYS A 33 -52.53 16.19 1.85
CA LYS A 33 -53.64 16.42 2.79
C LYS A 33 -53.37 17.71 3.59
N PRO A 34 -54.14 18.80 3.38
CA PRO A 34 -54.09 19.90 4.34
C PRO A 34 -54.58 19.34 5.67
N SER A 35 -53.75 19.45 6.70
CA SER A 35 -54.04 18.93 8.03
C SER A 35 -55.19 19.73 8.67
N THR A 36 -56.43 19.47 8.24
CA THR A 36 -57.63 19.92 8.92
C THR A 36 -58.00 18.86 9.93
N SER A 37 -57.24 18.80 11.03
CA SER A 37 -57.60 18.00 12.20
C SER A 37 -58.87 18.60 12.80
N SER A 38 -60.00 18.06 12.35
CA SER A 38 -61.32 18.24 12.96
C SER A 38 -61.35 17.48 14.29
N PHE A 39 -60.62 17.97 15.28
CA PHE A 39 -60.70 17.54 16.67
C PHE A 39 -60.80 18.76 17.59
N LEU A 40 -61.62 19.73 17.18
CA LEU A 40 -62.15 20.71 18.10
C LEU A 40 -63.45 20.16 18.68
N PHE A 41 -63.57 20.30 20.00
CA PHE A 41 -64.79 20.22 20.78
C PHE A 41 -65.14 18.88 21.45
N SER A 42 -64.40 18.54 22.51
CA SER A 42 -65.06 18.01 23.71
C SER A 42 -64.37 18.54 24.96
N LYS A 43 -65.12 19.36 25.70
CA LYS A 43 -64.70 20.02 26.95
C LYS A 43 -64.87 19.03 28.11
N PRO A 44 -63.92 18.95 29.04
CA PRO A 44 -64.29 19.06 30.44
C PRO A 44 -63.54 20.20 31.11
N LYS A 45 -64.24 20.79 32.09
CA LYS A 45 -63.76 21.88 32.95
C LYS A 45 -62.79 21.31 33.98
N SER A 46 -61.60 21.89 34.08
CA SER A 46 -60.84 21.95 35.33
C SER A 46 -59.79 23.03 35.22
N ASP A 47 -59.82 23.92 36.21
CA ASP A 47 -58.90 25.04 36.41
C ASP A 47 -57.44 24.57 36.39
N ASP A 48 -56.68 25.03 35.41
CA ASP A 48 -55.25 25.29 35.55
C ASP A 48 -54.87 26.30 34.46
N ASN A 49 -54.52 27.51 34.93
CA ASN A 49 -54.30 28.71 34.12
C ASN A 49 -52.94 28.65 33.39
N LYS A 50 -52.73 27.61 32.56
CA LYS A 50 -51.60 27.50 31.62
C LYS A 50 -52.18 27.22 30.23
N ASN A 51 -51.86 28.09 29.27
CA ASN A 51 -52.33 27.98 27.89
C ASN A 51 -52.01 26.57 27.34
N PRO A 52 -53.01 25.77 26.92
CA PRO A 52 -52.78 24.40 26.44
C PRO A 52 -51.86 24.35 25.21
N PHE A 53 -51.86 25.41 24.40
CA PHE A 53 -50.94 25.62 23.27
C PHE A 53 -49.45 25.68 23.69
N LEU A 54 -49.16 26.23 24.87
CA LEU A 54 -47.78 26.31 25.37
C LEU A 54 -47.25 24.94 25.79
N ARG A 55 -48.16 24.05 26.24
CA ARG A 55 -47.84 22.70 26.70
C ARG A 55 -47.52 21.75 25.54
N ASP A 56 -48.26 21.86 24.42
CA ASP A 56 -48.00 21.07 23.21
C ASP A 56 -46.70 21.49 22.49
N ILE A 57 -46.36 22.79 22.53
CA ILE A 57 -45.06 23.27 22.05
C ILE A 57 -43.93 22.74 22.94
N GLU A 58 -44.09 22.81 24.27
CA GLU A 58 -43.08 22.32 25.21
C GLU A 58 -42.89 20.79 25.16
N LEU A 59 -43.96 20.04 24.86
CA LEU A 59 -43.91 18.59 24.58
C LEU A 59 -43.22 18.28 23.24
N GLY A 60 -43.48 19.07 22.20
CA GLY A 60 -42.78 18.97 20.92
C GLY A 60 -41.30 19.29 21.05
N ASP A 61 -40.95 20.37 21.75
CA ASP A 61 -39.57 20.80 21.98
C ASP A 61 -38.77 19.78 22.80
N ALA A 62 -39.40 19.08 23.75
CA ALA A 62 -38.78 18.01 24.51
C ALA A 62 -38.48 16.76 23.65
N ASP A 63 -39.42 16.36 22.77
CA ASP A 63 -39.23 15.24 21.84
C ASP A 63 -38.13 15.57 20.80
N TRP A 64 -38.13 16.81 20.28
CA TRP A 64 -37.07 17.31 19.40
C TRP A 64 -35.71 17.35 20.08
N SER A 65 -35.64 17.76 21.35
CA SER A 65 -34.39 17.80 22.12
C SER A 65 -33.82 16.40 22.33
N MET A 66 -34.67 15.44 22.71
CA MET A 66 -34.25 14.04 22.89
C MET A 66 -33.75 13.43 21.58
N LYS A 67 -34.43 13.71 20.47
CA LYS A 67 -34.03 13.25 19.13
C LYS A 67 -32.72 13.89 18.67
N MET A 68 -32.51 15.18 18.96
CA MET A 68 -31.25 15.87 18.67
C MET A 68 -30.09 15.25 19.44
N GLU A 69 -30.26 14.98 20.73
CA GLU A 69 -29.24 14.33 21.56
C GLU A 69 -28.90 12.92 21.05
N GLU A 70 -29.91 12.13 20.65
CA GLU A 70 -29.69 10.81 20.03
C GLU A 70 -28.87 10.92 18.74
N ILE A 71 -29.22 11.85 17.85
CA ILE A 71 -28.52 12.08 16.58
C ILE A 71 -27.08 12.52 16.83
N GLN A 72 -26.86 13.45 17.76
CA GLN A 72 -25.52 13.92 18.12
C GLN A 72 -24.67 12.79 18.70
N SER A 73 -25.21 12.01 19.65
CA SER A 73 -24.52 10.86 20.24
C SER A 73 -24.13 9.83 19.19
N ARG A 74 -25.06 9.48 18.29
CA ARG A 74 -24.79 8.56 17.17
C ARG A 74 -23.75 9.10 16.20
N THR A 75 -23.73 10.42 15.97
CA THR A 75 -22.77 11.09 15.08
C THR A 75 -21.37 11.11 15.69
N VAL A 76 -21.25 11.44 16.99
CA VAL A 76 -19.98 11.35 17.73
C VAL A 76 -19.42 9.93 17.66
N GLU A 77 -20.25 8.91 17.89
CA GLU A 77 -19.80 7.53 17.84
C GLU A 77 -19.42 7.11 16.40
N SER A 78 -20.14 7.59 15.39
CA SER A 78 -19.82 7.35 13.99
C SER A 78 -18.48 7.96 13.58
N THR A 79 -18.21 9.20 13.98
CA THR A 79 -16.93 9.89 13.70
C THR A 79 -15.77 9.20 14.39
N LYS A 80 -15.92 8.76 15.66
CA LYS A 80 -14.91 7.98 16.37
C LYS A 80 -14.54 6.68 15.65
N ARG A 81 -15.55 5.90 15.21
CA ARG A 81 -15.31 4.66 14.44
C ARG A 81 -14.62 4.93 13.11
N SER A 82 -15.01 6.01 12.42
CA SER A 82 -14.42 6.38 11.15
C SER A 82 -12.96 6.82 11.32
N LEU A 83 -12.67 7.61 12.35
CA LEU A 83 -11.32 8.00 12.73
C LEU A 83 -10.44 6.78 13.02
N ALA A 84 -10.93 5.82 13.84
CA ALA A 84 -10.20 4.60 14.14
C ALA A 84 -9.83 3.81 12.87
N ARG A 85 -10.76 3.69 11.91
CA ARG A 85 -10.51 3.03 10.62
C ARG A 85 -9.49 3.78 9.76
N LEU A 86 -9.51 5.11 9.78
CA LEU A 86 -8.53 5.91 9.03
C LEU A 86 -7.13 5.75 9.62
N MET A 87 -6.99 5.76 10.95
CA MET A 87 -5.72 5.49 11.63
C MET A 87 -5.19 4.08 11.32
N GLU A 88 -6.06 3.08 11.32
CA GLU A 88 -5.71 1.71 10.94
C GLU A 88 -5.25 1.64 9.47
N SER A 89 -5.98 2.32 8.58
CA SER A 89 -5.63 2.39 7.15
C SER A 89 -4.28 3.05 6.93
N GLU A 90 -3.96 4.12 7.67
CA GLU A 90 -2.67 4.82 7.58
C GLU A 90 -1.52 3.93 8.07
N LEU A 91 -1.73 3.20 9.17
CA LEU A 91 -0.76 2.22 9.67
C LEU A 91 -0.49 1.12 8.64
N VAL A 92 -1.55 0.56 8.05
CA VAL A 92 -1.44 -0.46 6.99
C VAL A 92 -0.71 0.12 5.78
N GLY A 93 -1.08 1.32 5.32
CA GLY A 93 -0.42 2.01 4.21
C GLY A 93 1.07 2.24 4.46
N SER A 94 1.46 2.68 5.67
CA SER A 94 2.86 2.85 6.06
C SER A 94 3.64 1.54 6.05
N ASN A 95 3.01 0.43 6.46
CA ASN A 95 3.63 -0.89 6.40
C ASN A 95 3.78 -1.38 4.95
N ILE A 96 2.79 -1.13 4.09
CA ILE A 96 2.89 -1.44 2.65
C ILE A 96 4.03 -0.64 2.01
N ALA A 97 4.18 0.64 2.34
CA ALA A 97 5.27 1.46 1.80
C ALA A 97 6.65 0.92 2.18
N LYS A 98 6.82 0.45 3.43
CA LYS A 98 8.06 -0.22 3.86
C LYS A 98 8.31 -1.51 3.10
N GLU A 99 7.26 -2.31 2.90
CA GLU A 99 7.36 -3.57 2.17
C GLU A 99 7.71 -3.34 0.69
N LEU A 100 7.08 -2.36 0.02
CA LEU A 100 7.44 -1.98 -1.35
C LEU A 100 8.90 -1.53 -1.44
N SER A 101 9.38 -0.71 -0.49
CA SER A 101 10.78 -0.31 -0.44
C SER A 101 11.72 -1.51 -0.33
N HIS A 102 11.37 -2.51 0.49
CA HIS A 102 12.13 -3.74 0.59
C HIS A 102 12.10 -4.57 -0.71
N GLN A 103 10.94 -4.69 -1.35
CA GLN A 103 10.78 -5.40 -2.62
C GLN A 103 11.58 -4.75 -3.75
N LYS A 104 11.62 -3.41 -3.80
CA LYS A 104 12.47 -2.67 -4.72
C LYS A 104 13.94 -3.07 -4.59
N GLU A 105 14.47 -3.12 -3.37
CA GLU A 105 15.86 -3.52 -3.11
C GLU A 105 16.13 -4.95 -3.62
N GLN A 106 15.19 -5.88 -3.38
CA GLN A 106 15.31 -7.24 -3.89
C GLN A 106 15.34 -7.28 -5.42
N LEU A 107 14.51 -6.47 -6.07
CA LEU A 107 14.43 -6.39 -7.52
C LEU A 107 15.70 -5.78 -8.13
N GLU A 108 16.26 -4.72 -7.52
CA GLU A 108 17.57 -4.16 -7.92
C GLU A 108 18.71 -5.18 -7.76
N ASN A 109 18.69 -5.95 -6.68
CA ASN A 109 19.67 -7.02 -6.45
C ASN A 109 19.52 -8.14 -7.49
N CYS A 110 18.30 -8.48 -7.88
CA CYS A 110 18.03 -9.42 -8.97
C CYS A 110 18.59 -8.90 -10.30
N HIS A 111 18.30 -7.64 -10.63
CA HIS A 111 18.81 -6.96 -11.81
C HIS A 111 20.35 -6.97 -11.88
N LYS A 112 21.04 -6.63 -10.78
CA LYS A 112 22.51 -6.72 -10.69
C LYS A 112 23.03 -8.14 -10.94
N LYS A 113 22.34 -9.17 -10.43
CA LYS A 113 22.71 -10.58 -10.65
C LYS A 113 22.54 -10.96 -12.12
N VAL A 114 21.45 -10.57 -12.77
CA VAL A 114 21.22 -10.83 -14.20
C VAL A 114 22.25 -10.11 -15.07
N ASP A 115 22.62 -8.88 -14.74
CA ASP A 115 23.72 -8.16 -15.40
C ASP A 115 25.05 -8.91 -15.25
N GLY A 116 25.35 -9.39 -14.04
CA GLY A 116 26.52 -10.24 -13.78
C GLY A 116 26.52 -11.52 -14.61
N ILE A 117 25.37 -12.18 -14.75
CA ILE A 117 25.20 -13.34 -15.63
C ILE A 117 25.51 -12.95 -17.08
N ASN A 118 24.95 -11.86 -17.60
CA ASN A 118 25.18 -11.45 -19.00
C ASN A 118 26.67 -11.11 -19.26
N VAL A 119 27.33 -10.41 -18.34
CA VAL A 119 28.79 -10.14 -18.42
C VAL A 119 29.60 -11.45 -18.40
N ASN A 120 29.26 -12.35 -17.48
CA ASN A 120 29.92 -13.66 -17.39
C ASN A 120 29.72 -14.48 -18.66
N LEU A 121 28.51 -14.45 -19.24
CA LEU A 121 28.21 -15.11 -20.51
C LEU A 121 29.05 -14.54 -21.66
N ARG A 122 29.22 -13.22 -21.75
CA ARG A 122 30.10 -12.60 -22.76
C ARG A 122 31.55 -13.02 -22.59
N ASN A 123 32.04 -13.10 -21.36
CA ASN A 123 33.39 -13.59 -21.06
C ASN A 123 33.53 -15.07 -21.41
N SER A 124 32.57 -15.91 -21.01
CA SER A 124 32.50 -17.32 -21.39
C SER A 124 32.53 -17.51 -22.91
N GLN A 125 31.77 -16.73 -23.69
CA GLN A 125 31.88 -16.75 -25.16
C GLN A 125 33.27 -16.41 -25.69
N LYS A 126 33.99 -15.45 -25.09
CA LYS A 126 35.38 -15.16 -25.47
C LYS A 126 36.30 -16.35 -25.16
N HIS A 127 36.13 -17.00 -24.01
CA HIS A 127 36.88 -18.21 -23.67
C HIS A 127 36.57 -19.37 -24.62
N LEU A 128 35.29 -19.64 -24.91
CA LEU A 128 34.87 -20.67 -25.86
C LEU A 128 35.44 -20.42 -27.25
N ARG A 129 35.46 -19.15 -27.73
CA ARG A 129 36.11 -18.80 -29.00
C ARG A 129 37.61 -19.10 -29.01
N ARG A 130 38.32 -18.79 -27.92
CA ARG A 130 39.75 -19.13 -27.77
C ARG A 130 39.97 -20.64 -27.77
N ILE A 131 39.17 -21.39 -27.02
CA ILE A 131 39.27 -22.86 -26.97
C ILE A 131 39.01 -23.46 -28.36
N LYS A 132 37.97 -23.00 -29.05
CA LYS A 132 37.69 -23.41 -30.43
C LYS A 132 38.86 -23.17 -31.38
N SER A 133 39.58 -22.05 -31.25
CA SER A 133 40.77 -21.79 -32.07
C SER A 133 41.93 -22.77 -31.79
N PHE A 134 42.11 -23.22 -30.55
CA PHE A 134 43.15 -24.20 -30.24
C PHE A 134 42.81 -25.60 -30.79
N PHE A 135 41.57 -26.07 -30.63
CA PHE A 135 41.18 -27.37 -31.17
C PHE A 135 41.16 -27.41 -32.71
N GLY A 136 40.80 -26.30 -33.37
CA GLY A 136 40.89 -26.18 -34.82
C GLY A 136 42.33 -26.20 -35.34
N GLY A 137 43.22 -25.38 -34.74
CA GLY A 137 44.62 -25.30 -35.14
C GLY A 137 45.41 -26.59 -34.85
N PHE A 138 45.12 -27.27 -33.75
CA PHE A 138 45.74 -28.57 -33.45
C PHE A 138 45.26 -29.67 -34.39
N LYS A 139 44.00 -29.67 -34.84
CA LYS A 139 43.49 -30.64 -35.82
C LYS A 139 44.15 -30.46 -37.18
N ASP A 140 44.35 -29.22 -37.64
CA ASP A 140 45.08 -28.94 -38.89
C ASP A 140 46.58 -29.26 -38.78
N PHE A 141 47.18 -29.07 -37.60
CA PHE A 141 48.57 -29.45 -37.32
C PHE A 141 48.75 -30.98 -37.24
N LEU A 142 47.81 -31.72 -36.63
CA LEU A 142 47.89 -33.18 -36.53
C LEU A 142 47.48 -33.89 -37.83
N MET A 143 46.61 -33.30 -38.66
CA MET A 143 46.22 -33.84 -39.98
C MET A 143 47.20 -33.52 -41.11
N GLY A 144 48.36 -32.92 -40.83
CA GLY A 144 49.52 -33.03 -41.71
C GLY A 144 49.38 -32.37 -43.09
N VAL A 145 48.73 -31.21 -43.19
CA VAL A 145 48.81 -30.40 -44.41
C VAL A 145 50.07 -29.54 -44.33
N LYS A 146 51.02 -29.81 -45.24
CA LYS A 146 52.26 -29.04 -45.43
C LYS A 146 51.94 -27.59 -45.82
N ILE A 147 51.85 -26.69 -44.85
CA ILE A 147 51.78 -25.25 -45.11
C ILE A 147 53.22 -24.73 -45.21
N LYS A 148 53.57 -24.25 -46.41
CA LYS A 148 54.87 -23.62 -46.71
C LYS A 148 55.06 -22.40 -45.81
N GLN A 149 56.24 -22.33 -45.21
CA GLN A 149 56.75 -21.19 -44.44
C GLN A 149 56.74 -19.90 -45.27
N THR A 150 56.26 -18.81 -44.69
CA THR A 150 56.77 -17.46 -44.94
C THR A 150 57.15 -16.84 -43.59
N LYS A 151 58.45 -16.57 -43.42
CA LYS A 151 59.10 -15.87 -42.29
C LYS A 151 58.51 -14.46 -42.18
N SER A 152 58.26 -13.86 -41.01
CA SER A 152 59.17 -13.21 -40.03
C SER A 152 58.30 -12.03 -39.51
N THR A 153 58.20 -11.59 -38.26
CA THR A 153 59.15 -11.31 -37.18
C THR A 153 58.30 -10.98 -35.94
N ASN A 154 58.63 -11.54 -34.77
CA ASN A 154 58.36 -10.85 -33.49
C ASN A 154 59.52 -9.86 -33.24
N PRO A 155 59.36 -8.88 -32.34
CA PRO A 155 59.81 -9.16 -30.98
C PRO A 155 58.86 -8.69 -29.86
N PHE A 156 58.97 -9.48 -28.81
CA PHE A 156 58.71 -9.25 -27.39
C PHE A 156 59.01 -7.83 -26.89
N ASP A 157 58.15 -7.29 -26.04
CA ASP A 157 58.50 -6.33 -24.98
C ASP A 157 57.78 -6.74 -23.69
N GLU A 158 58.57 -6.75 -22.62
CA GLU A 158 58.27 -7.05 -21.23
C GLU A 158 57.65 -5.86 -20.47
N GLU A 159 57.29 -6.13 -19.20
CA GLU A 159 57.07 -5.19 -18.09
C GLU A 159 55.68 -4.52 -18.03
N GLU A 160 55.05 -4.24 -16.88
CA GLU A 160 55.29 -4.52 -15.46
C GLU A 160 53.96 -4.17 -14.75
N SER A 161 53.67 -4.84 -13.63
CA SER A 161 52.83 -4.22 -12.59
C SER A 161 53.69 -3.26 -11.78
N PRO A 162 53.12 -2.16 -11.28
CA PRO A 162 53.27 -1.94 -9.85
C PRO A 162 51.96 -1.63 -9.15
N LYS A 163 51.83 -2.26 -7.98
CA LYS A 163 51.00 -1.81 -6.87
C LYS A 163 51.51 -0.45 -6.41
N SER A 164 50.61 0.48 -6.11
CA SER A 164 50.90 1.49 -5.09
C SER A 164 49.62 1.93 -4.41
N GLY A 165 49.58 1.64 -3.11
CA GLY A 165 48.57 2.15 -2.21
C GLY A 165 48.71 3.66 -2.04
N LYS A 166 47.59 4.30 -1.73
CA LYS A 166 47.58 5.60 -1.11
C LYS A 166 46.57 5.59 0.02
N THR A 167 47.11 5.49 1.23
CA THR A 167 46.53 5.96 2.47
C THR A 167 46.22 7.45 2.34
N VAL A 168 44.99 7.84 2.61
CA VAL A 168 44.66 9.21 3.01
C VAL A 168 43.86 9.13 4.30
N VAL A 169 44.48 9.73 5.30
CA VAL A 169 44.02 9.98 6.66
C VAL A 169 42.91 11.03 6.66
N GLY A 170 41.93 10.82 7.54
CA GLY A 170 41.27 11.89 8.29
C GLY A 170 40.09 12.58 7.61
N ARG A 171 38.88 12.24 8.07
CA ARG A 171 38.08 13.24 8.80
C ARG A 171 37.03 12.56 9.65
N GLU A 172 37.28 12.59 10.95
CA GLU A 172 36.24 12.60 11.96
C GLU A 172 35.28 13.76 11.65
N THR A 173 34.02 13.44 11.41
CA THR A 173 32.93 14.34 11.74
C THR A 173 32.05 13.58 12.71
N GLN A 174 32.30 13.82 13.99
CA GLN A 174 31.28 13.76 15.02
C GLN A 174 30.13 14.64 14.54
N SER A 175 29.15 14.06 13.86
CA SER A 175 27.80 14.57 13.93
C SER A 175 27.19 13.93 15.17
N SER A 176 27.32 14.65 16.28
CA SER A 176 26.34 14.62 17.35
C SER A 176 24.96 14.80 16.71
N ILE A 177 24.34 13.69 16.33
CA ILE A 177 22.88 13.62 16.26
C ILE A 177 22.47 13.63 17.73
N GLU A 178 22.39 14.86 18.24
CA GLU A 178 21.55 15.20 19.36
C GLU A 178 20.15 14.75 18.94
N VAL A 179 19.84 13.51 19.28
CA VAL A 179 18.47 13.03 19.32
C VAL A 179 17.77 13.95 20.30
N ASN A 180 17.17 15.01 19.75
CA ASN A 180 16.13 15.78 20.39
C ASN A 180 14.95 14.82 20.62
N ALA A 181 15.11 13.94 21.60
CA ALA A 181 14.16 12.95 22.08
C ALA A 181 13.06 13.63 22.91
N MET A 182 12.66 14.84 22.51
CA MET A 182 11.66 15.63 23.22
C MET A 182 10.46 16.02 22.36
N SER A 183 10.27 15.38 21.20
CA SER A 183 9.07 15.56 20.38
C SER A 183 8.43 14.24 19.94
N HIS A 184 8.33 13.26 20.85
CA HIS A 184 7.38 12.16 20.68
C HIS A 184 6.03 12.55 21.33
N PRO A 185 4.89 12.46 20.61
CA PRO A 185 3.56 12.77 21.16
C PRO A 185 3.20 11.89 22.38
N ALA A 186 3.87 10.75 22.55
CA ALA A 186 3.75 9.87 23.70
C ALA A 186 4.25 10.49 25.03
N MET A 187 5.14 11.49 25.00
CA MET A 187 5.63 12.17 26.22
C MET A 187 4.76 13.34 26.66
N LYS A 188 3.90 13.90 25.78
CA LYS A 188 2.92 14.93 26.18
C LYS A 188 1.82 14.38 27.09
N ILE A 189 1.64 13.06 27.13
CA ILE A 189 0.59 12.39 27.92
C ILE A 189 0.92 12.34 29.42
N ARG A 190 2.17 12.57 29.85
CA ARG A 190 2.57 12.37 31.26
C ARG A 190 2.69 13.63 32.12
N PHE A 191 2.68 14.83 31.53
CA PHE A 191 2.86 16.09 32.28
C PHE A 191 1.96 17.24 31.79
N GLY A 192 0.77 16.92 31.28
CA GLY A 192 -0.23 17.89 30.87
C GLY A 192 -1.44 17.87 31.80
N HIS A 193 -1.48 18.86 32.70
CA HIS A 193 -2.68 19.53 33.21
C HIS A 193 -3.96 18.69 33.37
N ASN A 194 -4.33 18.42 34.63
CA ASN A 194 -5.73 18.25 35.04
C ASN A 194 -6.49 19.57 34.76
N GLU A 195 -6.77 19.86 33.49
CA GLU A 195 -7.93 20.67 33.15
C GLU A 195 -9.12 19.74 33.30
N GLU A 196 -9.87 20.00 34.37
CA GLU A 196 -11.22 19.54 34.57
C GLU A 196 -12.00 19.92 33.30
N SER A 197 -12.06 18.97 32.37
CA SER A 197 -12.65 19.17 31.06
C SER A 197 -14.12 19.41 31.30
N LYS A 198 -14.54 20.68 31.18
CA LYS A 198 -15.94 21.01 30.98
C LYS A 198 -16.50 20.01 29.96
N PRO A 199 -17.71 19.46 30.17
CA PRO A 199 -18.31 18.56 29.19
C PRO A 199 -18.31 19.29 27.85
N LYS A 200 -17.44 18.86 26.92
CA LYS A 200 -17.37 19.44 25.57
C LYS A 200 -18.75 19.26 24.96
N HIS A 201 -19.25 20.30 24.29
CA HIS A 201 -20.49 20.16 23.57
C HIS A 201 -20.30 19.05 22.51
N PRO A 202 -21.27 18.16 22.28
CA PRO A 202 -21.11 17.08 21.31
C PRO A 202 -20.67 17.57 19.93
N GLU A 203 -21.10 18.76 19.53
CA GLU A 203 -20.67 19.40 18.27
C GLU A 203 -19.17 19.72 18.25
N ASP A 204 -18.59 20.19 19.35
CA ASP A 204 -17.15 20.46 19.43
C ASP A 204 -16.33 19.17 19.24
N VAL A 205 -16.84 18.05 19.78
CA VAL A 205 -16.22 16.73 19.63
C VAL A 205 -16.36 16.22 18.20
N ILE A 206 -17.50 16.47 17.56
CA ILE A 206 -17.72 16.12 16.14
C ILE A 206 -16.76 16.92 15.26
N GLU A 207 -16.65 18.23 15.45
CA GLU A 207 -15.74 19.09 14.67
C GLU A 207 -14.27 18.69 14.87
N GLU A 208 -13.85 18.42 16.10
CA GLU A 208 -12.51 17.92 16.41
C GLU A 208 -12.23 16.59 15.69
N ASN A 209 -13.16 15.63 15.76
CA ASN A 209 -13.01 14.34 15.08
C ASN A 209 -12.97 14.51 13.56
N LEU A 210 -13.81 15.36 12.97
CA LEU A 210 -13.84 15.63 11.53
C LEU A 210 -12.53 16.28 11.07
N GLY A 211 -11.97 17.21 11.85
CA GLY A 211 -10.66 17.80 11.58
C GLY A 211 -9.54 16.76 11.59
N GLN A 212 -9.54 15.84 12.56
CA GLN A 212 -8.58 14.73 12.60
C GLN A 212 -8.77 13.79 11.40
N MET A 213 -10.01 13.41 11.09
CA MET A 213 -10.33 12.57 9.93
C MET A 213 -9.84 13.19 8.63
N PHE A 214 -10.01 14.50 8.44
CA PHE A 214 -9.49 15.23 7.28
C PHE A 214 -7.97 15.08 7.15
N ASN A 215 -7.23 15.27 8.25
CA ASN A 215 -5.78 15.11 8.25
C ASN A 215 -5.36 13.69 7.88
N HIS A 216 -6.03 12.66 8.42
CA HIS A 216 -5.73 11.27 8.05
C HIS A 216 -6.05 10.98 6.58
N VAL A 217 -7.12 11.54 6.02
CA VAL A 217 -7.43 11.41 4.59
C VAL A 217 -6.35 12.05 3.72
N VAL A 218 -5.83 13.22 4.11
CA VAL A 218 -4.71 13.87 3.42
C VAL A 218 -3.44 13.00 3.50
N SER A 219 -3.10 12.48 4.68
CA SER A 219 -1.97 11.55 4.85
C SER A 219 -2.13 10.29 4.00
N LEU A 220 -3.33 9.68 3.99
CA LEU A 220 -3.65 8.51 3.17
C LEU A 220 -3.53 8.81 1.67
N LYS A 221 -3.93 10.01 1.22
CA LYS A 221 -3.74 10.44 -0.16
C LYS A 221 -2.25 10.52 -0.50
N GLY A 222 -1.44 11.14 0.36
CA GLY A 222 0.01 11.22 0.16
C GLY A 222 0.64 9.83 0.08
N LEU A 223 0.30 8.94 1.01
CA LEU A 223 0.74 7.54 0.96
C LEU A 223 0.28 6.84 -0.33
N ALA A 224 -0.96 7.04 -0.78
CA ALA A 224 -1.45 6.41 -2.00
C ALA A 224 -0.71 6.90 -3.25
N GLU A 225 -0.37 8.19 -3.32
CA GLU A 225 0.45 8.76 -4.40
C GLU A 225 1.87 8.15 -4.39
N GLU A 226 2.54 8.13 -3.24
CA GLU A 226 3.88 7.53 -3.09
C GLU A 226 3.89 6.02 -3.43
N LEU A 227 2.88 5.27 -2.96
CA LEU A 227 2.73 3.85 -3.28
C LEU A 227 2.49 3.63 -4.79
N GLY A 228 1.72 4.51 -5.43
CA GLY A 228 1.48 4.48 -6.87
C GLY A 228 2.77 4.70 -7.67
N GLU A 229 3.53 5.74 -7.34
CA GLU A 229 4.81 6.04 -7.99
C GLU A 229 5.83 4.90 -7.80
N GLU A 230 5.92 4.32 -6.60
CA GLU A 230 6.83 3.20 -6.34
C GLU A 230 6.44 1.94 -7.11
N LEU A 231 5.13 1.67 -7.29
CA LEU A 231 4.66 0.57 -8.13
C LEU A 231 5.00 0.78 -9.62
N GLU A 232 4.87 1.99 -10.14
CA GLU A 232 5.29 2.31 -11.51
C GLU A 232 6.79 2.07 -11.71
N VAL A 233 7.63 2.55 -10.79
CA VAL A 233 9.08 2.32 -10.82
C VAL A 233 9.42 0.84 -10.76
N GLN A 234 8.75 0.06 -9.93
CA GLN A 234 8.98 -1.38 -9.84
C GLN A 234 8.52 -2.11 -11.12
N ASN A 235 7.42 -1.71 -11.74
CA ASN A 235 6.98 -2.28 -13.02
C ASN A 235 8.04 -2.08 -14.11
N ASP A 236 8.57 -0.85 -14.25
CA ASP A 236 9.64 -0.56 -15.22
C ASP A 236 10.90 -1.42 -14.98
N LEU A 237 11.23 -1.63 -13.70
CA LEU A 237 12.38 -2.47 -13.32
C LEU A 237 12.12 -3.96 -13.60
N ILE A 238 10.89 -4.44 -13.42
CA ILE A 238 10.48 -5.82 -13.78
C ILE A 238 10.57 -6.02 -15.28
N ASP A 239 10.08 -5.09 -16.09
CA ASP A 239 10.13 -5.19 -17.55
C ASP A 239 11.57 -5.26 -18.05
N THR A 240 12.42 -4.35 -17.55
CA THR A 240 13.87 -4.36 -17.86
C THR A 240 14.54 -5.66 -17.42
N LEU A 241 14.19 -6.16 -16.24
CA LEU A 241 14.72 -7.43 -15.73
C LEU A 241 14.29 -8.60 -16.62
N ASN A 242 13.05 -8.63 -17.07
CA ASN A 242 12.51 -9.67 -17.93
C ASN A 242 13.27 -9.73 -19.26
N ASP A 243 13.45 -8.58 -19.92
CA ASP A 243 14.20 -8.46 -21.18
C ASP A 243 15.65 -8.98 -21.03
N LYS A 244 16.33 -8.56 -19.96
CA LYS A 244 17.71 -9.01 -19.69
C LYS A 244 17.78 -10.50 -19.36
N THR A 245 16.78 -11.01 -18.66
CA THR A 245 16.68 -12.43 -18.33
C THR A 245 16.47 -13.27 -19.59
N GLU A 246 15.67 -12.80 -20.54
CA GLU A 246 15.50 -13.44 -21.84
C GLU A 246 16.79 -13.44 -22.66
N GLU A 247 17.51 -12.31 -22.73
CA GLU A 247 18.83 -12.24 -23.40
C GLU A 247 19.83 -13.23 -22.78
N ALA A 248 19.86 -13.31 -21.46
CA ALA A 248 20.71 -14.25 -20.73
C ALA A 248 20.32 -15.71 -21.03
N GLN A 249 19.03 -16.04 -21.03
CA GLN A 249 18.49 -17.36 -21.36
C GLN A 249 18.92 -17.81 -22.77
N ILE A 250 18.75 -16.94 -23.77
CA ILE A 250 19.15 -17.20 -25.16
C ILE A 250 20.67 -17.41 -25.24
N SER A 251 21.44 -16.56 -24.57
CA SER A 251 22.90 -16.61 -24.55
C SER A 251 23.44 -17.89 -23.89
N ILE A 252 22.84 -18.33 -22.79
CA ILE A 252 23.14 -19.61 -22.11
C ILE A 252 22.85 -20.78 -23.06
N ALA A 253 21.66 -20.81 -23.66
CA ALA A 253 21.26 -21.90 -24.56
C ALA A 253 22.22 -22.02 -25.76
N LYS A 254 22.64 -20.89 -26.34
CA LYS A 254 23.63 -20.86 -27.41
C LYS A 254 25.00 -21.39 -26.96
N GLN A 255 25.50 -20.92 -25.82
CA GLN A 255 26.80 -21.37 -25.29
C GLN A 255 26.79 -22.85 -24.93
N ASN A 256 25.71 -23.35 -24.36
CA ASN A 256 25.56 -24.77 -24.05
C ASN A 256 25.65 -25.63 -25.33
N LYS A 257 24.96 -25.21 -26.42
CA LYS A 257 25.07 -25.87 -27.72
C LYS A 257 26.50 -25.84 -28.27
N ASP A 258 27.21 -24.73 -28.15
CA ASP A 258 28.60 -24.60 -28.62
C ASP A 258 29.56 -25.49 -27.82
N ILE A 259 29.41 -25.56 -26.50
CA ILE A 259 30.19 -26.46 -25.62
C ILE A 259 29.95 -27.91 -26.03
N VAL A 260 28.69 -28.35 -26.15
CA VAL A 260 28.35 -29.72 -26.55
C VAL A 260 28.92 -30.08 -27.91
N LYS A 261 28.96 -29.13 -28.86
CA LYS A 261 29.60 -29.34 -30.17
C LYS A 261 31.12 -29.48 -30.10
N MET A 262 31.80 -28.86 -29.13
CA MET A 262 33.25 -29.00 -28.97
C MET A 262 33.65 -30.30 -28.28
N LEU A 263 32.73 -30.95 -27.55
CA LEU A 263 32.95 -32.23 -26.89
C LEU A 263 32.75 -33.45 -27.82
N LYS A 264 32.24 -33.23 -29.04
CA LYS A 264 32.06 -34.26 -30.07
C LYS A 264 33.17 -34.17 -31.11
#